data_AF-A0A1S4CR50-F1
#
_entry.id   AF-A0A1S4CR50-F1
#
_cell.length_a   1.000
_cell.length_b   1.000
_cell.length_c   1.000
_cell.angle_alpha   90.00
_cell.angle_beta   90.00
_cell.angle_gamma   90.00
#
_symmetry.space_group_name_H-M   'P 1'
#
loop_
_entity.id
_entity.type
_entity.pdbx_description
1 polymer ?
#
loop_
_entity_poly.entity_id
_entity_poly.type
_entity_poly.pdbx_seq_one_letter_code
_entity_poly.pdbx_strand_id
1 'polypeptide(L)'
;MESSKWLAAVASIWIQCSSGASYTFGIYSPVLKSTQAYDQSTLDTVSVFKDIGANAGILSGLLYTAVAANPTVNRGRLSFLHGGPWVVHLAGAVQCFAGYFFMWLAVTGIIHRPPVAIMSLFMFIAAHAQTFLNTANVVAAVQNFPDHSGTIVGIMKGFLGLSGAILIQVYQTLSNGNPSSLILMLALLPTIVTLVLMFLVRVHQTPSRNEEKHLHGFLLLSLVIAAYLLLLRILENVFVFPQWATIITFLVLLALLCSPISVAFKAQRVDLERLPPSITSSSSLLIDEPELDSPNKLTVGYLRDYDEVPTESVQRKASSILQPNEQKNLWQAMCTVDFWFLFVAMICGMGSGLATINNISQIGESLGYTTLARSTLVSFWSIWNFLGRLGAGYVSDIFLLRRGWPRPLFMVFTLAAMTVGHVIIASGFSGNLYVGSLLVGICYGSQWSLMPTITKEIFGV
;
A
#
# COMPACT_ATOMS: atom_id res chain seq x y z
N MET A 1 -13.92 -5.91 -21.56
CA MET A 1 -14.16 -5.79 -20.11
C MET A 1 -14.27 -4.32 -19.79
N GLU A 2 -15.45 -3.84 -19.41
CA GLU A 2 -15.57 -2.48 -18.90
C GLU A 2 -14.85 -2.37 -17.56
N SER A 3 -14.06 -1.30 -17.40
CA SER A 3 -13.29 -0.99 -16.19
C SER A 3 -14.24 -0.79 -15.01
N SER A 4 -13.94 -1.41 -13.86
CA SER A 4 -14.72 -1.30 -12.61
C SER A 4 -13.82 -0.95 -11.43
N LYS A 5 -14.40 -0.39 -10.35
CA LYS A 5 -13.65 -0.11 -9.10
C LYS A 5 -13.01 -1.37 -8.51
N TRP A 6 -13.63 -2.53 -8.69
CA TRP A 6 -13.12 -3.83 -8.25
C TRP A 6 -11.89 -4.25 -9.06
N LEU A 7 -11.91 -4.06 -10.38
CA LEU A 7 -10.75 -4.31 -11.23
C LEU A 7 -9.60 -3.33 -10.93
N ALA A 8 -9.92 -2.07 -10.67
CA ALA A 8 -8.94 -1.08 -10.22
C ALA A 8 -8.30 -1.47 -8.88
N ALA A 9 -9.07 -2.03 -7.95
CA ALA A 9 -8.54 -2.56 -6.68
C ALA A 9 -7.59 -3.75 -6.91
N VAL A 10 -7.94 -4.70 -7.78
CA VAL A 10 -7.07 -5.84 -8.11
C VAL A 10 -5.78 -5.39 -8.78
N ALA A 11 -5.86 -4.47 -9.76
CA ALA A 11 -4.69 -3.89 -10.41
C ALA A 11 -3.78 -3.19 -9.38
N SER A 12 -4.38 -2.43 -8.46
CA SER A 12 -3.64 -1.77 -7.37
C SER A 12 -2.96 -2.78 -6.45
N ILE A 13 -3.64 -3.87 -6.07
CA ILE A 13 -3.07 -4.97 -5.26
C ILE A 13 -1.83 -5.56 -5.94
N TRP A 14 -1.91 -5.86 -7.23
CA TRP A 14 -0.77 -6.45 -7.97
C TRP A 14 0.42 -5.50 -8.11
N ILE A 15 0.17 -4.21 -8.35
CA ILE A 15 1.23 -3.20 -8.32
C ILE A 15 1.85 -3.17 -6.92
N GLN A 16 1.03 -3.15 -5.85
CA GLN A 16 1.54 -3.15 -4.47
C GLN A 16 2.41 -4.39 -4.17
N CYS A 17 2.03 -5.58 -4.64
CA CYS A 17 2.78 -6.84 -4.49
C CYS A 17 4.20 -6.82 -5.08
N SER A 18 4.50 -5.90 -6.00
CA SER A 18 5.84 -5.77 -6.61
C SER A 18 6.59 -4.51 -6.17
N SER A 19 5.93 -3.58 -5.48
CA SER A 19 6.46 -2.23 -5.25
C SER A 19 7.38 -2.06 -4.03
N GLY A 20 7.45 -3.01 -3.09
CA GLY A 20 8.31 -2.91 -1.90
C GLY A 20 9.69 -3.50 -2.08
N ALA A 21 10.33 -3.18 -3.22
CA ALA A 21 11.70 -3.57 -3.52
C ALA A 21 12.71 -3.11 -2.43
N SER A 22 12.45 -1.97 -1.77
CA SER A 22 13.22 -1.45 -0.64
C SER A 22 13.30 -2.42 0.55
N TYR A 23 12.30 -3.30 0.75
CA TYR A 23 12.31 -4.31 1.82
C TYR A 23 13.27 -5.46 1.55
N THR A 24 13.73 -5.62 0.31
CA THR A 24 14.69 -6.65 -0.09
C THR A 24 16.15 -6.19 0.01
N PHE A 25 16.40 -4.96 0.50
CA PHE A 25 17.75 -4.38 0.62
C PHE A 25 18.73 -5.30 1.33
N GLY A 26 18.33 -5.97 2.42
CA GLY A 26 19.20 -6.87 3.16
C GLY A 26 19.76 -8.06 2.35
N ILE A 27 19.16 -8.38 1.19
CA ILE A 27 19.57 -9.52 0.36
C ILE A 27 20.59 -9.10 -0.70
N TYR A 28 20.42 -7.93 -1.31
CA TYR A 28 21.37 -7.44 -2.32
C TYR A 28 22.40 -6.46 -1.76
N SER A 29 22.22 -5.93 -0.55
CA SER A 29 23.20 -5.03 0.06
C SER A 29 24.60 -5.65 0.26
N PRO A 30 24.76 -6.98 0.53
CA PRO A 30 26.09 -7.59 0.61
C PRO A 30 26.83 -7.57 -0.73
N VAL A 31 26.13 -7.82 -1.85
CA VAL A 31 26.76 -7.76 -3.19
C VAL A 31 27.07 -6.33 -3.59
N LEU A 32 26.22 -5.37 -3.22
CA LEU A 32 26.50 -3.96 -3.41
C LEU A 32 27.76 -3.55 -2.64
N LYS A 33 27.87 -3.95 -1.38
CA LYS A 33 29.02 -3.68 -0.52
C LYS A 33 30.31 -4.23 -1.10
N SER A 34 30.32 -5.51 -1.49
CA SER A 34 31.52 -6.19 -1.98
C SER A 34 31.97 -5.66 -3.35
N THR A 35 31.05 -5.44 -4.28
CA THR A 35 31.38 -4.97 -5.64
C THR A 35 31.86 -3.52 -5.69
N GLN A 36 31.32 -2.67 -4.81
CA GLN A 36 31.68 -1.26 -4.74
C GLN A 36 32.80 -0.97 -3.72
N ALA A 37 33.31 -2.00 -3.04
CA ALA A 37 34.35 -1.88 -2.00
C ALA A 37 33.95 -0.92 -0.86
N TYR A 38 32.69 -0.99 -0.43
CA TYR A 38 32.18 -0.19 0.68
C TYR A 38 32.46 -0.84 2.03
N ASP A 39 32.73 -0.01 3.04
CA ASP A 39 32.63 -0.41 4.43
C ASP A 39 31.16 -0.39 4.91
N GLN A 40 30.92 -0.75 6.17
CA GLN A 40 29.55 -0.77 6.69
C GLN A 40 28.95 0.63 6.78
N SER A 41 29.74 1.62 7.23
CA SER A 41 29.30 3.02 7.36
C SER A 41 28.83 3.62 6.02
N THR A 42 29.56 3.34 4.94
CA THR A 42 29.20 3.77 3.59
C THR A 42 27.91 3.08 3.11
N LEU A 43 27.77 1.78 3.35
CA LEU A 43 26.54 1.05 3.01
C LEU A 43 25.34 1.57 3.80
N ASP A 44 25.52 1.90 5.08
CA ASP A 44 24.49 2.47 5.94
C ASP A 44 24.07 3.86 5.42
N THR A 45 25.03 4.66 4.92
CA THR A 45 24.74 5.93 4.24
C THR A 45 23.85 5.72 3.01
N VAL A 46 24.15 4.72 2.16
CA VAL A 46 23.28 4.38 1.02
C VAL A 46 21.89 3.93 1.50
N SER A 47 21.81 3.17 2.58
CA SER A 47 20.54 2.76 3.20
C SER A 47 19.73 3.95 3.74
N VAL A 48 20.39 5.00 4.25
CA VAL A 48 19.69 6.24 4.65
C VAL A 48 18.99 6.87 3.46
N PHE A 49 19.66 6.97 2.30
CA PHE A 49 19.04 7.51 1.09
C PHE A 49 17.89 6.65 0.54
N LYS A 50 17.97 5.32 0.68
CA LYS A 50 16.83 4.41 0.45
C LYS A 50 15.64 4.82 1.31
N ASP A 51 15.86 5.02 2.60
CA ASP A 51 14.77 5.33 3.53
C ASP A 51 14.20 6.73 3.29
N ILE A 52 15.04 7.72 2.98
CA ILE A 52 14.55 9.05 2.58
C ILE A 52 13.70 8.92 1.31
N GLY A 53 14.18 8.21 0.28
CA GLY A 53 13.45 7.98 -0.97
C GLY A 53 12.10 7.30 -0.75
N ALA A 54 12.08 6.21 0.02
CA ALA A 54 10.86 5.44 0.31
C ALA A 54 9.79 6.20 1.11
N ASN A 55 10.15 7.33 1.74
CA ASN A 55 9.26 8.13 2.57
C ASN A 55 8.98 9.54 2.01
N ALA A 56 9.76 10.02 1.03
CA ALA A 56 9.57 11.33 0.39
C ALA A 56 8.38 11.30 -0.61
N GLY A 57 7.15 11.37 -0.10
CA GLY A 57 5.93 11.29 -0.91
C GLY A 57 5.36 12.61 -1.43
N ILE A 58 5.98 13.76 -1.13
CA ILE A 58 5.43 15.08 -1.49
C ILE A 58 5.31 15.22 -3.01
N LEU A 59 6.34 14.81 -3.76
CA LEU A 59 6.35 14.91 -5.22
C LEU A 59 5.29 14.03 -5.87
N SER A 60 5.07 12.81 -5.36
CA SER A 60 4.02 11.93 -5.89
C SER A 60 2.62 12.48 -5.60
N GLY A 61 2.41 13.08 -4.42
CA GLY A 61 1.17 13.76 -4.08
C GLY A 61 0.87 14.96 -4.98
N LEU A 62 1.85 15.86 -5.16
CA LEU A 62 1.73 17.02 -6.04
C LEU A 62 1.45 16.61 -7.49
N LEU A 63 2.16 15.60 -8.00
CA LEU A 63 1.91 15.08 -9.34
C LEU A 63 0.52 14.48 -9.45
N TYR A 64 0.08 13.69 -8.46
CA TYR A 64 -1.26 13.11 -8.45
C TYR A 64 -2.33 14.21 -8.49
N THR A 65 -2.22 15.24 -7.64
CA THR A 65 -3.14 16.38 -7.66
C THR A 65 -3.13 17.08 -9.01
N ALA A 66 -1.96 17.37 -9.59
CA ALA A 66 -1.86 18.06 -10.88
C ALA A 66 -2.53 17.28 -12.03
N VAL A 67 -2.39 15.95 -12.05
CA VAL A 67 -2.94 15.11 -13.13
C VAL A 67 -4.37 14.64 -12.87
N ALA A 68 -4.87 14.71 -11.64
CA ALA A 68 -6.22 14.31 -11.26
C ALA A 68 -7.19 15.51 -11.09
N ALA A 69 -6.70 16.75 -10.98
CA ALA A 69 -7.50 17.96 -10.72
C ALA A 69 -8.32 18.48 -11.92
N ASN A 70 -8.24 17.88 -13.12
CA ASN A 70 -8.99 18.33 -14.30
C ASN A 70 -10.02 17.30 -14.81
N PRO A 71 -11.19 17.13 -14.17
CA PRO A 71 -12.27 16.29 -14.71
C PRO A 71 -13.18 17.02 -15.71
N THR A 72 -13.02 18.33 -15.94
CA THR A 72 -14.09 19.21 -16.45
C THR A 72 -14.08 19.56 -17.94
N VAL A 73 -13.16 19.06 -18.77
CA VAL A 73 -13.17 19.42 -20.21
C VAL A 73 -13.38 18.19 -21.09
N ASN A 74 -14.61 18.07 -21.61
CA ASN A 74 -15.07 17.19 -22.69
C ASN A 74 -14.55 15.74 -22.68
N ARG A 75 -15.38 14.82 -22.17
CA ARG A 75 -15.26 13.36 -22.35
C ARG A 75 -15.42 12.95 -23.83
N GLY A 76 -14.43 13.28 -24.65
CA GLY A 76 -14.20 12.64 -25.94
C GLY A 76 -13.41 11.34 -25.78
N ARG A 77 -13.39 10.50 -26.83
CA ARG A 77 -12.68 9.21 -26.93
C ARG A 77 -11.16 9.30 -26.64
N LEU A 78 -10.58 10.52 -26.61
CA LEU A 78 -9.17 10.83 -26.26
C LEU A 78 -8.94 11.35 -24.83
N SER A 79 -9.94 11.27 -23.93
CA SER A 79 -9.80 11.68 -22.51
C SER A 79 -8.68 10.94 -21.75
N PHE A 80 -8.23 9.77 -22.23
CA PHE A 80 -7.11 9.03 -21.61
C PHE A 80 -5.76 9.76 -21.66
N LEU A 81 -5.58 10.70 -22.59
CA LEU A 81 -4.35 11.51 -22.74
C LEU A 81 -4.29 12.70 -21.79
N HIS A 82 -5.39 13.11 -21.16
CA HIS A 82 -5.50 14.38 -20.43
C HIS A 82 -5.30 14.28 -18.91
N GLY A 83 -4.66 13.20 -18.42
CA GLY A 83 -4.28 13.04 -17.02
C GLY A 83 -5.07 11.96 -16.27
N GLY A 84 -4.43 11.36 -15.27
CA GLY A 84 -5.00 10.33 -14.41
C GLY A 84 -3.93 9.61 -13.58
N PRO A 85 -4.32 8.68 -12.69
CA PRO A 85 -3.39 7.94 -11.85
C PRO A 85 -2.26 7.23 -12.62
N TRP A 86 -2.51 6.89 -13.89
CA TRP A 86 -1.53 6.25 -14.77
C TRP A 86 -0.25 7.08 -14.99
N VAL A 87 -0.33 8.43 -14.97
CA VAL A 87 0.85 9.30 -15.14
C VAL A 87 1.78 9.17 -13.94
N VAL A 88 1.20 9.11 -12.74
CA VAL A 88 1.94 8.91 -11.49
C VAL A 88 2.56 7.51 -11.47
N HIS A 89 1.83 6.50 -11.92
CA HIS A 89 2.37 5.15 -12.09
C HIS A 89 3.52 5.09 -13.09
N LEU A 90 3.39 5.76 -14.24
CA LEU A 90 4.45 5.81 -15.24
C LEU A 90 5.72 6.48 -14.69
N ALA A 91 5.58 7.61 -13.99
CA ALA A 91 6.70 8.26 -13.33
C ALA A 91 7.37 7.34 -12.29
N GLY A 92 6.57 6.62 -11.49
CA GLY A 92 7.07 5.60 -10.57
C GLY A 92 7.80 4.45 -11.28
N ALA A 93 7.26 3.93 -12.39
CA ALA A 93 7.87 2.86 -13.18
C ALA A 93 9.21 3.28 -13.78
N VAL A 94 9.30 4.50 -14.32
CA VAL A 94 10.55 5.06 -14.85
C VAL A 94 11.60 5.22 -13.75
N GLN A 95 11.21 5.73 -12.57
CA GLN A 95 12.12 5.84 -11.42
C GLN A 95 12.59 4.45 -10.94
N CYS A 96 11.67 3.47 -10.86
CA CYS A 96 11.98 2.12 -10.42
C CYS A 96 13.02 1.47 -11.34
N PHE A 97 12.76 1.51 -12.65
CA PHE A 97 13.68 1.01 -13.65
C PHE A 97 15.02 1.73 -13.58
N ALA A 98 15.04 3.07 -13.67
CA ALA A 98 16.27 3.84 -13.70
C ALA A 98 17.14 3.58 -12.46
N GLY A 99 16.56 3.67 -11.25
CA GLY A 99 17.31 3.48 -10.01
C GLY A 99 17.95 2.09 -9.92
N TYR A 100 17.15 1.03 -10.04
CA TYR A 100 17.67 -0.34 -9.92
C TYR A 100 18.54 -0.76 -11.11
N PHE A 101 18.24 -0.31 -12.33
CA PHE A 101 19.03 -0.64 -13.51
C PHE A 101 20.43 -0.04 -13.44
N PHE A 102 20.57 1.23 -13.05
CA PHE A 102 21.90 1.83 -12.88
C PHE A 102 22.68 1.21 -11.71
N MET A 103 21.99 0.83 -10.62
CA MET A 103 22.63 0.03 -9.57
C MET A 103 23.12 -1.32 -10.10
N TRP A 104 22.31 -2.01 -10.90
CA TRP A 104 22.69 -3.29 -11.50
C TRP A 104 23.89 -3.16 -12.44
N LEU A 105 23.93 -2.12 -13.28
CA LEU A 105 25.09 -1.81 -14.14
C LEU A 105 26.37 -1.60 -13.31
N ALA A 106 26.28 -0.90 -12.17
CA ALA A 106 27.41 -0.69 -11.28
C ALA A 106 27.87 -1.97 -10.60
N VAL A 107 26.93 -2.81 -10.14
CA VAL A 107 27.22 -4.08 -9.45
C VAL A 107 27.80 -5.12 -10.40
N THR A 108 27.37 -5.13 -11.67
CA THR A 108 27.90 -6.03 -12.70
C THR A 108 29.22 -5.54 -13.33
N GLY A 109 29.65 -4.32 -13.01
CA GLY A 109 30.89 -3.73 -13.54
C GLY A 109 30.79 -3.25 -14.99
N ILE A 110 29.57 -3.12 -15.54
CA ILE A 110 29.36 -2.56 -16.89
C ILE A 110 29.70 -1.06 -16.90
N ILE A 111 29.36 -0.34 -15.83
CA ILE A 111 29.81 1.04 -15.61
C ILE A 111 30.93 1.09 -14.57
N HIS A 112 31.80 2.09 -14.69
CA HIS A 112 32.79 2.38 -13.66
C HIS A 112 32.10 2.65 -12.32
N ARG A 113 32.78 2.24 -11.24
CA ARG A 113 32.29 2.39 -9.85
C ARG A 113 31.85 3.84 -9.61
N PRO A 114 30.54 4.10 -9.41
CA PRO A 114 30.08 5.44 -9.14
C PRO A 114 30.56 5.91 -7.76
N PRO A 115 30.83 7.21 -7.59
CA PRO A 115 30.96 7.81 -6.27
C PRO A 115 29.77 7.47 -5.38
N VAL A 116 29.99 7.37 -4.07
CA VAL A 116 28.95 7.03 -3.08
C VAL A 116 27.72 7.92 -3.24
N ALA A 117 27.90 9.23 -3.50
CA ALA A 117 26.80 10.17 -3.72
C ALA A 117 25.90 9.77 -4.91
N ILE A 118 26.49 9.28 -6.01
CA ILE A 118 25.74 8.85 -7.20
C ILE A 118 25.04 7.51 -6.93
N MET A 119 25.69 6.58 -6.22
CA MET A 119 25.04 5.32 -5.79
C MET A 119 23.86 5.60 -4.85
N SER A 120 24.03 6.52 -3.91
CA SER A 120 22.96 7.00 -3.04
C SER A 120 21.81 7.66 -3.81
N LEU A 121 22.12 8.40 -4.89
CA LEU A 121 21.10 8.94 -5.78
C LEU A 121 20.33 7.83 -6.51
N PHE A 122 21.01 6.81 -7.04
CA PHE A 122 20.33 5.67 -7.68
C PHE A 122 19.43 4.94 -6.70
N MET A 123 19.91 4.72 -5.48
CA MET A 123 19.14 4.11 -4.39
C MET A 123 17.93 4.97 -3.99
N PHE A 124 18.13 6.28 -3.86
CA PHE A 124 17.04 7.22 -3.58
C PHE A 124 15.97 7.14 -4.67
N ILE A 125 16.35 7.21 -5.95
CA ILE A 125 15.40 7.14 -7.09
C ILE A 125 14.65 5.81 -7.10
N ALA A 126 15.36 4.68 -6.91
CA ALA A 126 14.75 3.36 -6.82
C ALA A 126 13.73 3.27 -5.68
N ALA A 127 14.07 3.76 -4.50
CA ALA A 127 13.18 3.74 -3.34
C ALA A 127 12.02 4.74 -3.48
N HIS A 128 12.25 5.90 -4.11
CA HIS A 128 11.26 6.94 -4.34
C HIS A 128 10.17 6.52 -5.32
N ALA A 129 10.47 5.62 -6.26
CA ALA A 129 9.46 4.98 -7.08
C ALA A 129 8.31 4.37 -6.26
N GLN A 130 8.61 3.80 -5.09
CA GLN A 130 7.61 3.23 -4.18
C GLN A 130 6.57 4.27 -3.75
N THR A 131 6.97 5.52 -3.51
CA THR A 131 6.03 6.57 -3.09
C THR A 131 5.07 6.93 -4.21
N PHE A 132 5.51 6.92 -5.47
CA PHE A 132 4.66 7.16 -6.64
C PHE A 132 3.63 6.05 -6.83
N LEU A 133 4.08 4.80 -6.86
CA LEU A 133 3.19 3.64 -7.01
C LEU A 133 2.17 3.56 -5.87
N ASN A 134 2.64 3.78 -4.64
CA ASN A 134 1.78 3.72 -3.47
C ASN A 134 0.76 4.89 -3.44
N THR A 135 1.16 6.12 -3.75
CA THR A 135 0.24 7.27 -3.74
C THR A 135 -0.88 7.08 -4.76
N ALA A 136 -0.54 6.70 -5.99
CA ALA A 136 -1.54 6.47 -7.04
C ALA A 136 -2.57 5.40 -6.66
N ASN A 137 -2.10 4.27 -6.13
CA ASN A 137 -2.96 3.17 -5.69
C ASN A 137 -3.82 3.54 -4.48
N VAL A 138 -3.23 4.11 -3.43
CA VAL A 138 -3.92 4.41 -2.17
C VAL A 138 -4.97 5.49 -2.37
N VAL A 139 -4.63 6.57 -3.07
CA VAL A 139 -5.58 7.66 -3.31
C VAL A 139 -6.73 7.19 -4.20
N ALA A 140 -6.44 6.47 -5.30
CA ALA A 140 -7.49 5.92 -6.16
C ALA A 140 -8.38 4.91 -5.41
N ALA A 141 -7.81 4.06 -4.56
CA ALA A 141 -8.55 3.10 -3.77
C ALA A 141 -9.49 3.79 -2.75
N VAL A 142 -9.01 4.81 -2.06
CA VAL A 142 -9.80 5.57 -1.07
C VAL A 142 -10.94 6.35 -1.71
N GLN A 143 -10.75 6.85 -2.93
CA GLN A 143 -11.82 7.49 -3.71
C GLN A 143 -12.84 6.48 -4.25
N ASN A 144 -12.41 5.26 -4.58
CA ASN A 144 -13.28 4.18 -5.04
C ASN A 144 -14.13 3.55 -3.92
N PHE A 145 -13.62 3.53 -2.68
CA PHE A 145 -14.27 2.91 -1.51
C PHE A 145 -14.31 3.92 -0.34
N PRO A 146 -15.13 4.98 -0.44
CA PRO A 146 -15.07 6.08 0.51
C PRO A 146 -15.47 5.70 1.94
N ASP A 147 -16.49 4.85 2.09
CA ASP A 147 -17.03 4.43 3.40
C ASP A 147 -16.13 3.43 4.13
N HIS A 148 -15.37 2.64 3.37
CA HIS A 148 -14.45 1.61 3.87
C HIS A 148 -12.99 1.96 3.59
N SER A 149 -12.66 3.25 3.69
CA SER A 149 -11.32 3.76 3.37
C SER A 149 -10.22 3.14 4.24
N GLY A 150 -10.49 2.79 5.49
CA GLY A 150 -9.57 2.06 6.36
C GLY A 150 -9.21 0.70 5.83
N THR A 151 -10.23 -0.10 5.52
CA THR A 151 -10.09 -1.49 5.08
C THR A 151 -9.32 -1.54 3.78
N ILE A 152 -9.70 -0.71 2.79
CA ILE A 152 -9.01 -0.73 1.50
C ILE A 152 -7.57 -0.21 1.61
N VAL A 153 -7.30 0.84 2.39
CA VAL A 153 -5.93 1.32 2.62
C VAL A 153 -5.11 0.25 3.33
N GLY A 154 -5.70 -0.40 4.33
CA GLY A 154 -5.10 -1.53 5.02
C GLY A 154 -4.69 -2.63 4.05
N ILE A 155 -5.57 -3.03 3.14
CA ILE A 155 -5.28 -4.03 2.10
C ILE A 155 -4.13 -3.57 1.19
N MET A 156 -4.20 -2.34 0.66
CA MET A 156 -3.16 -1.79 -0.24
C MET A 156 -1.79 -1.74 0.44
N LYS A 157 -1.73 -1.20 1.66
CA LYS A 157 -0.51 -1.10 2.46
C LYS A 157 -0.02 -2.46 2.94
N GLY A 158 -0.95 -3.37 3.22
CA GLY A 158 -0.67 -4.76 3.58
C GLY A 158 0.08 -5.47 2.45
N PHE A 159 -0.44 -5.44 1.23
CA PHE A 159 0.26 -6.04 0.08
C PHE A 159 1.60 -5.38 -0.24
N LEU A 160 1.71 -4.05 -0.05
CA LEU A 160 3.02 -3.38 -0.08
C LEU A 160 3.97 -4.00 0.98
N GLY A 161 3.50 -4.26 2.19
CA GLY A 161 4.30 -4.90 3.24
C GLY A 161 4.72 -6.34 2.92
N LEU A 162 3.85 -7.11 2.26
CA LEU A 162 4.15 -8.49 1.83
C LEU A 162 5.06 -8.55 0.59
N SER A 163 5.12 -7.48 -0.19
CA SER A 163 5.81 -7.47 -1.49
C SER A 163 7.27 -7.91 -1.42
N GLY A 164 7.99 -7.58 -0.34
CA GLY A 164 9.37 -8.06 -0.15
C GLY A 164 9.44 -9.59 -0.13
N ALA A 165 8.57 -10.25 0.64
CA ALA A 165 8.52 -11.70 0.70
C ALA A 165 8.10 -12.34 -0.63
N ILE A 166 7.18 -11.70 -1.36
CA ILE A 166 6.74 -12.12 -2.70
C ILE A 166 7.91 -12.03 -3.69
N LEU A 167 8.61 -10.89 -3.74
CA LEU A 167 9.75 -10.66 -4.63
C LEU A 167 10.88 -11.66 -4.36
N ILE A 168 11.15 -11.98 -3.09
CA ILE A 168 12.16 -12.97 -2.73
C ILE A 168 11.76 -14.36 -3.22
N GLN A 169 10.48 -14.74 -3.16
CA GLN A 169 10.02 -16.02 -3.71
C GLN A 169 10.26 -16.09 -5.22
N VAL A 170 9.87 -15.02 -5.94
CA VAL A 170 10.09 -14.92 -7.39
C VAL A 170 11.59 -15.04 -7.70
N TYR A 171 12.44 -14.38 -6.93
CA TYR A 171 13.89 -14.40 -7.09
C TYR A 171 14.48 -15.81 -6.88
N GLN A 172 14.09 -16.49 -5.80
CA GLN A 172 14.55 -17.85 -5.49
C GLN A 172 14.18 -18.82 -6.63
N THR A 173 12.98 -18.68 -7.21
CA THR A 173 12.52 -19.53 -8.31
C THR A 173 13.20 -19.20 -9.65
N LEU A 174 13.36 -17.92 -10.00
CA LEU A 174 13.83 -17.51 -11.33
C LEU A 174 15.35 -17.38 -11.47
N SER A 175 16.06 -17.05 -10.39
CA SER A 175 17.47 -16.60 -10.46
C SER A 175 18.48 -17.49 -9.75
N ASN A 176 18.06 -18.65 -9.23
CA ASN A 176 18.92 -19.64 -8.55
C ASN A 176 19.93 -19.04 -7.55
N GLY A 177 19.58 -17.93 -6.89
CA GLY A 177 20.40 -17.32 -5.84
C GLY A 177 21.50 -16.34 -6.28
N ASN A 178 21.54 -15.89 -7.54
CA ASN A 178 22.48 -14.85 -7.99
C ASN A 178 22.06 -13.42 -7.56
N PRO A 179 22.76 -12.75 -6.62
CA PRO A 179 22.30 -11.48 -6.05
C PRO A 179 22.25 -10.32 -7.05
N SER A 180 23.08 -10.33 -8.10
CA SER A 180 23.01 -9.34 -9.19
C SER A 180 21.73 -9.50 -10.01
N SER A 181 21.26 -10.73 -10.23
CA SER A 181 19.99 -11.00 -10.89
C SER A 181 18.80 -10.49 -10.09
N LEU A 182 18.88 -10.45 -8.75
CA LEU A 182 17.85 -9.81 -7.93
C LEU A 182 17.70 -8.33 -8.26
N ILE A 183 18.81 -7.57 -8.33
CA ILE A 183 18.75 -6.13 -8.62
C ILE A 183 18.13 -5.89 -10.01
N LEU A 184 18.51 -6.70 -11.01
CA LEU A 184 17.89 -6.62 -12.34
C LEU A 184 16.40 -6.96 -12.30
N MET A 185 16.01 -7.98 -11.55
CA MET A 185 14.60 -8.34 -11.35
C MET A 185 13.83 -7.19 -10.71
N LEU A 186 14.41 -6.48 -9.73
CA LEU A 186 13.79 -5.29 -9.11
C LEU A 186 13.66 -4.12 -10.09
N ALA A 187 14.55 -4.01 -11.09
CA ALA A 187 14.41 -3.02 -12.16
C ALA A 187 13.28 -3.37 -13.14
N LEU A 188 13.11 -4.66 -13.46
CA LEU A 188 12.21 -5.11 -14.52
C LEU A 188 10.82 -5.47 -14.02
N LEU A 189 10.71 -6.33 -13.01
CA LEU A 189 9.44 -6.92 -12.59
C LEU A 189 8.42 -5.87 -12.10
N PRO A 190 8.75 -4.97 -11.13
CA PRO A 190 7.81 -3.95 -10.70
C PRO A 190 7.45 -2.96 -11.81
N THR A 191 8.41 -2.63 -12.67
CA THR A 191 8.23 -1.75 -13.82
C THR A 191 7.25 -2.35 -14.83
N ILE A 192 7.45 -3.61 -15.24
CA ILE A 192 6.59 -4.30 -16.21
C ILE A 192 5.18 -4.47 -15.63
N VAL A 193 5.06 -4.93 -14.38
CA VAL A 193 3.77 -5.08 -13.70
C VAL A 193 3.02 -3.75 -13.69
N THR A 194 3.72 -2.65 -13.37
CA THR A 194 3.12 -1.31 -13.36
C THR A 194 2.69 -0.86 -14.76
N LEU A 195 3.55 -0.99 -15.77
CA LEU A 195 3.24 -0.53 -17.14
C LEU A 195 2.04 -1.28 -17.74
N VAL A 196 1.89 -2.57 -17.43
CA VAL A 196 0.76 -3.39 -17.89
C VAL A 196 -0.55 -2.99 -17.19
N LEU A 197 -0.49 -2.67 -15.89
CA LEU A 197 -1.68 -2.48 -15.06
C LEU A 197 -2.10 -1.02 -14.86
N MET A 198 -1.22 -0.05 -15.13
CA MET A 198 -1.45 1.36 -14.77
C MET A 198 -2.74 1.95 -15.36
N PHE A 199 -3.17 1.50 -16.55
CA PHE A 199 -4.40 2.00 -17.18
C PHE A 199 -5.69 1.46 -16.55
N LEU A 200 -5.61 0.37 -15.78
CA LEU A 200 -6.73 -0.21 -15.04
C LEU A 200 -6.98 0.51 -13.70
N VAL A 201 -5.98 1.21 -13.17
CA VAL A 201 -6.10 1.98 -11.92
C VAL A 201 -6.83 3.29 -12.23
N ARG A 202 -8.16 3.26 -12.08
CA ARG A 202 -9.04 4.41 -12.31
C ARG A 202 -10.00 4.61 -11.15
N VAL A 203 -10.39 5.86 -10.96
CA VAL A 203 -11.40 6.27 -9.99
C VAL A 203 -12.76 6.18 -10.66
N HIS A 204 -13.68 5.44 -10.05
CA HIS A 204 -15.04 5.25 -10.52
C HIS A 204 -15.99 5.84 -9.49
N GLN A 205 -16.84 6.76 -9.92
CA GLN A 205 -17.94 7.25 -9.08
C GLN A 205 -19.12 6.29 -9.21
N THR A 206 -19.17 5.26 -8.37
CA THR A 206 -20.32 4.36 -8.28
C THR A 206 -20.96 4.46 -6.90
N PRO A 207 -22.30 4.46 -6.79
CA PRO A 207 -22.97 4.55 -5.50
C PRO A 207 -22.56 3.39 -4.60
N SER A 208 -22.21 3.71 -3.35
CA SER A 208 -21.82 2.76 -2.31
C SER A 208 -23.01 1.87 -1.95
N ARG A 209 -22.96 0.60 -2.33
CA ARG A 209 -23.99 -0.37 -1.92
C ARG A 209 -23.40 -1.78 -1.78
N ASN A 210 -23.33 -2.25 -0.54
CA ASN A 210 -22.95 -3.62 -0.16
C ASN A 210 -21.49 -4.02 -0.50
N GLU A 211 -20.55 -3.09 -0.32
CA GLU A 211 -19.12 -3.29 -0.58
C GLU A 211 -18.44 -4.17 0.49
N GLU A 212 -18.93 -4.12 1.73
CA GLU A 212 -18.37 -4.80 2.90
C GLU A 212 -18.10 -6.28 2.66
N LYS A 213 -19.06 -7.01 2.09
CA LYS A 213 -18.93 -8.45 1.81
C LYS A 213 -17.74 -8.78 0.91
N HIS A 214 -17.52 -7.99 -0.13
CA HIS A 214 -16.44 -8.23 -1.10
C HIS A 214 -15.10 -7.72 -0.58
N LEU A 215 -15.09 -6.63 0.17
CA LEU A 215 -13.90 -6.16 0.90
C LEU A 215 -13.43 -7.17 1.95
N HIS A 216 -14.34 -7.82 2.67
CA HIS A 216 -14.02 -8.95 3.56
C HIS A 216 -13.39 -10.11 2.80
N GLY A 217 -13.82 -10.36 1.56
CA GLY A 217 -13.19 -11.34 0.67
C GLY A 217 -11.73 -11.02 0.39
N PHE A 218 -11.41 -9.77 0.02
CA PHE A 218 -10.02 -9.34 -0.17
C PHE A 218 -9.21 -9.38 1.12
N LEU A 219 -9.81 -9.00 2.25
CA LEU A 219 -9.16 -9.03 3.56
C LEU A 219 -8.79 -10.47 3.95
N LEU A 220 -9.74 -11.40 3.90
CA LEU A 220 -9.50 -12.81 4.21
C LEU A 220 -8.41 -13.38 3.32
N LEU A 221 -8.45 -13.07 2.02
CA LEU A 221 -7.45 -13.54 1.08
C LEU A 221 -6.05 -12.98 1.40
N SER A 222 -5.95 -11.71 1.76
CA SER A 222 -4.67 -11.11 2.16
C SER A 222 -4.09 -11.80 3.40
N LEU A 223 -4.93 -12.19 4.38
CA LEU A 223 -4.51 -12.98 5.54
C LEU A 223 -4.04 -14.38 5.16
N VAL A 224 -4.72 -15.05 4.22
CA VAL A 224 -4.31 -16.37 3.71
C VAL A 224 -2.95 -16.28 3.02
N ILE A 225 -2.74 -15.27 2.16
CA ILE A 225 -1.45 -15.06 1.47
C ILE A 225 -0.34 -14.79 2.48
N ALA A 226 -0.60 -13.97 3.49
CA ALA A 226 0.39 -13.67 4.52
C ALA A 226 0.74 -14.90 5.36
N ALA A 227 -0.26 -15.67 5.80
CA ALA A 227 -0.05 -16.91 6.54
C ALA A 227 0.75 -17.93 5.71
N TYR A 228 0.44 -18.03 4.41
CA TYR A 228 1.17 -18.87 3.48
C TYR A 228 2.64 -18.45 3.34
N LEU A 229 2.91 -17.17 3.06
CA LEU A 229 4.27 -16.64 2.94
C LEU A 229 5.06 -16.76 4.25
N LEU A 230 4.39 -16.59 5.39
CA LEU A 230 4.98 -16.79 6.70
C LEU A 230 5.39 -18.25 6.90
N LEU A 231 4.46 -19.18 6.71
CA LEU A 231 4.73 -20.60 6.86
C LEU A 231 5.90 -21.02 5.97
N LEU A 232 5.91 -20.53 4.72
CA LEU A 232 6.97 -20.78 3.78
C LEU A 232 8.33 -20.25 4.27
N ARG A 233 8.41 -19.02 4.78
CA ARG A 233 9.66 -18.46 5.32
C ARG A 233 10.18 -19.23 6.53
N ILE A 234 9.29 -19.69 7.41
CA ILE A 234 9.67 -20.54 8.54
C ILE A 234 10.24 -21.87 8.02
N LEU A 235 9.57 -22.50 7.05
CA LEU A 235 10.01 -23.77 6.47
C LEU A 235 11.37 -23.64 5.76
N GLU A 236 11.59 -22.59 4.98
CA GLU A 236 12.87 -22.34 4.28
C GLU A 236 14.02 -22.02 5.25
N ASN A 237 13.72 -21.49 6.43
CA ASN A 237 14.74 -21.25 7.46
C ASN A 237 15.17 -22.55 8.17
N VAL A 238 14.35 -23.60 8.11
CA VAL A 238 14.62 -24.90 8.73
C VAL A 238 15.11 -25.94 7.72
N PHE A 239 14.60 -25.89 6.50
CA PHE A 239 14.86 -26.87 5.45
C PHE A 239 15.43 -26.21 4.20
N VAL A 240 16.40 -26.87 3.57
CA VAL A 240 16.86 -26.50 2.23
C VAL A 240 15.90 -27.07 1.20
N PHE A 241 15.16 -26.20 0.52
CA PHE A 241 14.15 -26.63 -0.43
C PHE A 241 14.80 -27.07 -1.75
N PRO A 242 14.46 -28.25 -2.29
CA PRO A 242 14.86 -28.61 -3.65
C PRO A 242 14.15 -27.72 -4.67
N GLN A 243 14.71 -27.64 -5.89
CA GLN A 243 14.16 -26.79 -6.96
C GLN A 243 12.69 -27.08 -7.27
N TRP A 244 12.27 -28.35 -7.31
CA TRP A 244 10.88 -28.71 -7.57
C TRP A 244 9.93 -28.18 -6.48
N ALA A 245 10.35 -28.20 -5.21
CA ALA A 245 9.54 -27.68 -4.11
C ALA A 245 9.40 -26.16 -4.22
N THR A 246 10.49 -25.46 -4.58
CA THR A 246 10.52 -24.02 -4.83
C THR A 246 9.60 -23.61 -5.99
N ILE A 247 9.50 -24.44 -7.03
CA ILE A 247 8.58 -24.21 -8.15
C ILE A 247 7.13 -24.43 -7.71
N ILE A 248 6.83 -25.52 -7.00
CA ILE A 248 5.46 -25.80 -6.52
C ILE A 248 4.97 -24.68 -5.61
N THR A 249 5.79 -24.25 -4.65
CA THR A 249 5.41 -23.15 -3.75
C THR A 249 5.21 -21.84 -4.51
N PHE A 250 6.06 -21.55 -5.50
CA PHE A 250 5.85 -20.40 -6.37
C PHE A 250 4.54 -20.48 -7.16
N LEU A 251 4.18 -21.65 -7.71
CA LEU A 251 2.91 -21.84 -8.42
C LEU A 251 1.69 -21.65 -7.50
N VAL A 252 1.77 -22.12 -6.25
CA VAL A 252 0.74 -21.89 -5.24
C VAL A 252 0.62 -20.40 -4.92
N LEU A 253 1.74 -19.70 -4.75
CA LEU A 253 1.75 -18.24 -4.55
C LEU A 253 1.08 -17.51 -5.71
N LEU A 254 1.40 -17.89 -6.96
CA LEU A 254 0.79 -17.29 -8.16
C LEU A 254 -0.72 -17.52 -8.19
N ALA A 255 -1.19 -18.72 -7.87
CA ALA A 255 -2.61 -19.04 -7.79
C ALA A 255 -3.32 -18.18 -6.70
N LEU A 256 -2.70 -18.03 -5.54
CA LEU A 256 -3.21 -17.17 -4.48
C LEU A 256 -3.25 -15.69 -4.90
N LEU A 257 -2.22 -15.19 -5.58
CA LEU A 257 -2.17 -13.81 -6.09
C LEU A 257 -3.17 -13.55 -7.22
N CYS A 258 -3.60 -14.57 -7.96
CA CYS A 258 -4.65 -14.48 -8.97
C CYS A 258 -6.06 -14.51 -8.38
N SER A 259 -6.24 -15.07 -7.18
CA SER A 259 -7.57 -15.20 -6.56
C SER A 259 -8.34 -13.90 -6.23
N PRO A 260 -7.73 -12.69 -6.07
CA PRO A 260 -8.47 -11.43 -5.96
C PRO A 260 -9.35 -11.16 -7.18
N ILE A 261 -8.97 -11.66 -8.37
CA ILE A 261 -9.75 -11.55 -9.61
C ILE A 261 -11.13 -12.19 -9.42
N SER A 262 -11.18 -13.37 -8.79
CA SER A 262 -12.43 -14.10 -8.56
C SER A 262 -13.39 -13.33 -7.65
N VAL A 263 -12.86 -12.62 -6.64
CA VAL A 263 -13.66 -11.75 -5.77
C VAL A 263 -14.18 -10.54 -6.57
N ALA A 264 -13.32 -9.93 -7.39
CA ALA A 264 -13.69 -8.79 -8.23
C ALA A 264 -14.77 -9.15 -9.27
N PHE A 265 -14.68 -10.31 -9.93
CA PHE A 265 -15.69 -10.76 -10.89
C PHE A 265 -17.03 -11.04 -10.22
N LYS A 266 -17.04 -11.69 -9.04
CA LYS A 266 -18.27 -11.90 -8.27
C LYS A 266 -18.90 -10.56 -7.88
N ALA A 267 -18.10 -9.61 -7.43
CA ALA A 267 -18.57 -8.27 -7.06
C ALA A 267 -19.13 -7.51 -8.27
N GLN A 268 -18.41 -7.49 -9.38
CA GLN A 268 -18.83 -6.82 -10.61
C GLN A 268 -20.11 -7.42 -11.19
N ARG A 269 -20.27 -8.75 -11.14
CA ARG A 269 -21.49 -9.42 -11.59
C ARG A 269 -22.70 -9.03 -10.74
N VAL A 270 -22.53 -9.01 -9.41
CA VAL A 270 -23.60 -8.58 -8.49
C VAL A 270 -23.96 -7.11 -8.70
N ASP A 271 -22.98 -6.25 -8.95
CA ASP A 271 -23.23 -4.84 -9.26
C ASP A 271 -24.00 -4.69 -10.60
N LEU A 272 -23.66 -5.48 -11.62
CA LEU A 272 -24.30 -5.46 -12.93
C LEU A 272 -25.75 -6.00 -12.88
N GLU A 273 -25.99 -7.10 -12.16
CA GLU A 273 -27.33 -7.70 -11.98
C GLU A 273 -28.30 -6.79 -11.21
N ARG A 274 -27.78 -5.77 -10.50
CA ARG A 274 -28.57 -4.83 -9.69
C ARG A 274 -28.81 -3.47 -10.37
N LEU A 275 -28.25 -3.24 -11.55
CA LEU A 275 -28.59 -2.05 -12.34
C LEU A 275 -30.02 -2.17 -12.87
N PRO A 276 -30.86 -1.12 -12.77
CA PRO A 276 -32.20 -1.14 -13.32
C PRO A 276 -32.17 -1.36 -14.85
N PRO A 277 -33.16 -2.05 -15.44
CA PRO A 277 -33.19 -2.43 -16.86
C PRO A 277 -33.32 -1.26 -17.86
N SER A 278 -33.26 0.00 -17.42
CA SER A 278 -33.50 1.17 -18.27
C SER A 278 -32.26 1.75 -18.96
N ILE A 279 -31.07 1.14 -18.85
CA ILE A 279 -29.84 1.62 -19.54
C ILE A 279 -29.36 0.64 -20.62
N THR A 280 -29.93 -0.57 -20.70
CA THR A 280 -29.48 -1.61 -21.65
C THR A 280 -30.10 -1.49 -23.05
N SER A 281 -30.99 -0.52 -23.28
CA SER A 281 -31.69 -0.33 -24.55
C SER A 281 -31.64 1.12 -25.03
N SER A 282 -30.43 1.64 -25.26
CA SER A 282 -30.24 2.87 -26.06
C SER A 282 -29.34 2.55 -27.24
N SER A 283 -29.81 1.67 -28.12
CA SER A 283 -29.19 1.40 -29.42
C SER A 283 -30.26 0.99 -30.42
N SER A 284 -31.29 1.82 -30.59
CA SER A 284 -32.14 1.81 -31.79
C SER A 284 -33.14 2.96 -31.80
N LEU A 285 -33.05 3.75 -32.89
CA LEU A 285 -34.06 4.63 -33.49
C LEU A 285 -34.13 6.10 -33.04
N LEU A 286 -33.50 6.92 -33.89
CA LEU A 286 -33.87 8.30 -34.26
C LEU A 286 -35.33 8.36 -34.72
N ILE A 287 -36.12 9.38 -34.34
CA ILE A 287 -36.87 10.38 -35.18
C ILE A 287 -37.41 11.52 -34.27
N ASP A 288 -37.04 12.77 -34.61
CA ASP A 288 -37.58 14.15 -34.43
C ASP A 288 -38.56 14.60 -33.29
N GLU A 289 -38.08 15.61 -32.53
CA GLU A 289 -38.59 16.96 -32.08
C GLU A 289 -40.09 17.32 -31.85
N PRO A 290 -40.46 18.45 -31.15
CA PRO A 290 -39.69 19.45 -30.38
C PRO A 290 -40.24 19.85 -28.97
N GLU A 291 -39.43 20.63 -28.23
CA GLU A 291 -39.60 21.58 -27.09
C GLU A 291 -40.88 21.62 -26.19
N LEU A 292 -40.68 21.66 -24.84
CA LEU A 292 -41.19 22.73 -23.95
C LEU A 292 -40.59 22.71 -22.51
N ASP A 293 -40.30 23.91 -22.02
CA ASP A 293 -39.88 24.43 -20.70
C ASP A 293 -40.01 23.65 -19.36
N SER A 294 -38.88 23.60 -18.62
CA SER A 294 -38.66 24.16 -17.25
C SER A 294 -39.43 23.55 -16.01
N PRO A 295 -39.03 23.79 -14.73
CA PRO A 295 -38.57 22.74 -13.82
C PRO A 295 -39.42 22.57 -12.54
N ASN A 296 -39.53 21.35 -11.96
CA ASN A 296 -39.59 21.14 -10.49
C ASN A 296 -39.89 19.68 -10.08
N LYS A 297 -39.19 19.26 -9.02
CA LYS A 297 -39.63 18.36 -7.93
C LYS A 297 -40.30 17.03 -8.31
N LEU A 298 -39.55 15.92 -8.19
CA LEU A 298 -40.14 14.65 -7.78
C LEU A 298 -39.36 14.02 -6.62
N THR A 299 -39.77 14.47 -5.44
CA THR A 299 -40.17 13.67 -4.27
C THR A 299 -39.43 12.36 -4.01
N VAL A 300 -38.50 12.45 -3.06
CA VAL A 300 -38.07 11.36 -2.17
C VAL A 300 -39.30 10.82 -1.45
N GLY A 301 -39.74 9.61 -1.81
CA GLY A 301 -40.82 8.92 -1.14
C GLY A 301 -40.81 7.44 -1.51
N TYR A 302 -40.87 6.60 -0.48
CA TYR A 302 -40.94 5.13 -0.52
C TYR A 302 -39.62 4.38 -0.71
N LEU A 303 -39.04 3.94 0.42
CA LEU A 303 -39.12 2.54 0.87
C LEU A 303 -38.48 2.45 2.27
N ARG A 304 -39.33 2.56 3.29
CA ARG A 304 -39.04 2.14 4.66
C ARG A 304 -39.75 0.80 4.84
N ASP A 305 -38.98 -0.27 4.94
CA ASP A 305 -39.42 -1.46 5.67
C ASP A 305 -38.23 -2.13 6.38
N TYR A 306 -38.54 -2.57 7.59
CA TYR A 306 -37.75 -2.99 8.76
C TYR A 306 -36.97 -4.31 8.56
N ASP A 307 -36.01 -4.78 9.36
CA ASP A 307 -35.09 -4.24 10.38
C ASP A 307 -34.08 -5.35 10.69
N GLU A 308 -32.80 -5.02 10.77
CA GLU A 308 -31.96 -5.26 11.97
C GLU A 308 -30.95 -4.09 11.98
N VAL A 309 -31.31 -3.05 12.72
CA VAL A 309 -30.69 -1.72 12.69
C VAL A 309 -29.52 -1.65 13.67
N PRO A 310 -28.29 -1.33 13.24
CA PRO A 310 -27.35 -0.63 14.12
C PRO A 310 -27.88 0.79 14.29
N THR A 311 -28.16 1.17 15.54
CA THR A 311 -28.79 2.41 16.00
C THR A 311 -28.62 3.61 15.05
N GLU A 312 -29.71 4.16 14.50
CA GLU A 312 -29.70 5.30 13.56
C GLU A 312 -28.87 6.51 14.05
N SER A 313 -28.71 6.67 15.36
CA SER A 313 -27.88 7.72 15.97
C SER A 313 -26.39 7.55 15.68
N VAL A 314 -25.91 6.31 15.60
CA VAL A 314 -24.52 5.98 15.24
C VAL A 314 -24.30 6.20 13.76
N GLN A 315 -25.22 5.74 12.90
CA GLN A 315 -25.14 5.93 11.45
C GLN A 315 -25.18 7.43 11.08
N ARG A 316 -26.02 8.24 11.75
CA ARG A 316 -26.06 9.71 11.57
C ARG A 316 -24.77 10.39 12.05
N LYS A 317 -24.16 9.92 13.13
CA LYS A 317 -22.90 10.48 13.65
C LYS A 317 -21.69 10.07 12.81
N ALA A 318 -21.64 8.82 12.34
CA ALA A 318 -20.63 8.35 11.39
C ALA A 318 -20.76 9.10 10.06
N SER A 319 -21.98 9.29 9.53
CA SER A 319 -22.20 10.08 8.32
C SER A 319 -21.86 11.56 8.48
N SER A 320 -22.05 12.18 9.66
CA SER A 320 -21.58 13.55 9.91
C SER A 320 -20.04 13.66 10.01
N ILE A 321 -19.35 12.61 10.45
CA ILE A 321 -17.87 12.56 10.48
C ILE A 321 -17.31 12.24 9.09
N LEU A 322 -18.04 11.48 8.28
CA LEU A 322 -17.69 11.11 6.90
C LEU A 322 -18.05 12.19 5.86
N GLN A 323 -18.83 13.23 6.23
CA GLN A 323 -18.97 14.40 5.36
C GLN A 323 -17.58 15.04 5.23
N PRO A 324 -17.03 15.14 4.02
CA PRO A 324 -15.75 15.79 3.85
C PRO A 324 -15.87 17.22 4.37
N ASN A 325 -15.06 17.55 5.38
CA ASN A 325 -14.67 18.95 5.58
C ASN A 325 -14.25 19.48 4.21
N GLU A 326 -14.62 20.72 3.92
CA GLU A 326 -14.30 21.42 2.67
C GLU A 326 -12.92 20.99 2.14
N GLN A 327 -12.88 20.44 0.92
CA GLN A 327 -11.69 19.80 0.36
C GLN A 327 -10.53 20.81 0.37
N LYS A 328 -9.53 20.58 1.24
CA LYS A 328 -8.40 21.51 1.39
C LYS A 328 -7.31 21.12 0.40
N ASN A 329 -6.79 22.11 -0.31
CA ASN A 329 -5.55 21.89 -1.05
C ASN A 329 -4.36 21.78 -0.06
N LEU A 330 -3.23 21.25 -0.52
CA LEU A 330 -2.05 21.02 0.34
C LEU A 330 -1.61 22.28 1.10
N TRP A 331 -1.62 23.44 0.43
CA TRP A 331 -1.22 24.71 1.04
C TRP A 331 -2.17 25.11 2.18
N GLN A 332 -3.48 25.04 1.93
CA GLN A 332 -4.51 25.30 2.93
C GLN A 332 -4.40 24.34 4.12
N ALA A 333 -4.14 23.05 3.86
CA ALA A 333 -3.92 22.06 4.91
C ALA A 333 -2.70 22.42 5.76
N MET A 334 -1.56 22.76 5.15
CA MET A 334 -0.33 23.15 5.86
C MET A 334 -0.48 24.42 6.71
N CYS A 335 -1.43 25.30 6.36
CA CYS A 335 -1.77 26.48 7.16
C CYS A 335 -2.63 26.18 8.39
N THR A 336 -3.11 24.94 8.60
CA THR A 336 -3.91 24.60 9.77
C THR A 336 -3.09 23.99 10.90
N VAL A 337 -3.55 24.18 12.13
CA VAL A 337 -2.93 23.60 13.33
C VAL A 337 -3.06 22.06 13.32
N ASP A 338 -4.19 21.54 12.84
CA ASP A 338 -4.43 20.10 12.73
C ASP A 338 -3.35 19.38 11.91
N PHE A 339 -2.85 20.02 10.85
CA PHE A 339 -1.78 19.46 10.02
C PHE A 339 -0.50 19.29 10.82
N TRP A 340 -0.10 20.29 11.58
CA TRP A 340 1.13 20.23 12.36
C TRP A 340 1.02 19.26 13.54
N PHE A 341 -0.15 19.13 14.17
CA PHE A 341 -0.37 18.08 15.17
C PHE A 341 -0.24 16.68 14.57
N LEU A 342 -0.87 16.43 13.42
CA LEU A 342 -0.73 15.15 12.72
C LEU A 342 0.73 14.92 12.29
N PHE A 343 1.37 15.91 11.68
CA PHE A 343 2.75 15.84 11.21
C PHE A 343 3.72 15.48 12.35
N VAL A 344 3.64 16.17 13.49
CA VAL A 344 4.50 15.89 14.66
C VAL A 344 4.22 14.50 15.22
N ALA A 345 2.95 14.10 15.35
CA ALA A 345 2.61 12.77 15.84
C ALA A 345 3.10 11.66 14.88
N MET A 346 3.02 11.89 13.57
CA MET A 346 3.51 10.95 12.55
C MET A 346 5.04 10.87 12.52
N ILE A 347 5.76 12.00 12.55
CA ILE A 347 7.23 12.00 12.47
C ILE A 347 7.84 11.33 13.70
N CYS A 348 7.31 11.59 14.90
CA CYS A 348 7.74 10.92 16.12
C CYS A 348 7.41 9.41 16.09
N GLY A 349 6.18 9.05 15.67
CA GLY A 349 5.72 7.67 15.62
C GLY A 349 6.43 6.80 14.57
N MET A 350 6.39 7.23 13.31
CA MET A 350 7.00 6.48 12.21
C MET A 350 8.53 6.54 12.27
N GLY A 351 9.11 7.67 12.70
CA GLY A 351 10.56 7.82 12.82
C GLY A 351 11.18 6.84 13.81
N SER A 352 10.58 6.65 15.00
CA SER A 352 11.09 5.68 15.98
C SER A 352 10.93 4.23 15.52
N GLY A 353 9.81 3.92 14.84
CA GLY A 353 9.60 2.60 14.23
C GLY A 353 10.62 2.29 13.13
N LEU A 354 10.96 3.28 12.30
CA LEU A 354 11.98 3.18 11.26
C LEU A 354 13.40 3.04 11.85
N ALA A 355 13.69 3.75 12.95
CA ALA A 355 14.94 3.59 13.67
C ALA A 355 15.08 2.16 14.25
N THR A 356 14.00 1.62 14.81
CA THR A 356 13.99 0.26 15.37
C THR A 356 14.21 -0.80 14.29
N ILE A 357 13.49 -0.74 13.16
CA ILE A 357 13.64 -1.76 12.09
C ILE A 357 15.05 -1.76 11.49
N ASN A 358 15.66 -0.59 11.29
CA ASN A 358 16.99 -0.49 10.70
C ASN A 358 18.10 -1.00 11.63
N ASN A 359 17.87 -0.97 12.95
CA ASN A 359 18.86 -1.33 13.95
C ASN A 359 18.55 -2.61 14.71
N ILE A 360 17.41 -3.28 14.48
CA ILE A 360 16.95 -4.42 15.30
C ILE A 360 17.98 -5.57 15.36
N SER A 361 18.69 -5.84 14.27
CA SER A 361 19.73 -6.87 14.23
C SER A 361 20.95 -6.46 15.07
N GLN A 362 21.34 -5.19 15.03
CA GLN A 362 22.46 -4.66 15.81
C GLN A 362 22.11 -4.60 17.30
N ILE A 363 20.88 -4.18 17.65
CA ILE A 363 20.38 -4.22 19.02
C ILE A 363 20.39 -5.67 19.54
N GLY A 364 19.91 -6.62 18.74
CA GLY A 364 19.96 -8.04 19.08
C GLY A 364 21.38 -8.55 19.32
N GLU A 365 22.34 -8.14 18.50
CA GLU A 365 23.75 -8.51 18.66
C GLU A 365 24.32 -7.97 19.97
N SER A 366 24.05 -6.71 20.29
CA SER A 366 24.50 -6.08 21.55
C SER A 366 23.91 -6.73 22.80
N LEU A 367 22.70 -7.27 22.70
CA LEU A 367 22.00 -7.98 23.78
C LEU A 367 22.36 -9.49 23.83
N GLY A 368 23.30 -9.96 23.00
CA GLY A 368 23.76 -11.35 23.01
C GLY A 368 22.86 -12.35 22.29
N TYR A 369 21.93 -11.89 21.44
CA TYR A 369 21.09 -12.78 20.65
C TYR A 369 21.90 -13.48 19.54
N THR A 370 21.64 -14.77 19.36
CA THR A 370 22.27 -15.55 18.28
C THR A 370 21.88 -15.02 16.90
N THR A 371 22.70 -15.27 15.88
CA THR A 371 22.41 -14.91 14.48
C THR A 371 21.07 -15.48 13.99
N LEU A 372 20.72 -16.69 14.40
CA LEU A 372 19.43 -17.31 14.09
C LEU A 372 18.26 -16.55 14.73
N ALA A 373 18.39 -16.14 15.99
CA ALA A 373 17.38 -15.37 16.69
C ALA A 373 17.18 -13.99 16.05
N ARG A 374 18.28 -13.31 15.66
CA ARG A 374 18.23 -12.03 14.94
C ARG A 374 17.51 -12.12 13.59
N SER A 375 17.81 -13.15 12.80
CA SER A 375 17.13 -13.41 11.52
C SER A 375 15.62 -13.67 11.71
N THR A 376 15.28 -14.45 12.75
CA THR A 376 13.90 -14.70 13.14
C THR A 376 13.16 -13.41 13.53
N LEU A 377 13.79 -12.52 14.29
CA LEU A 377 13.21 -11.24 14.70
C LEU A 377 12.89 -10.32 13.50
N VAL A 378 13.80 -10.23 12.51
CA VAL A 378 13.57 -9.45 11.28
C VAL A 378 12.40 -10.03 10.47
N SER A 379 12.31 -11.36 10.40
CA SER A 379 11.22 -12.06 9.73
C SER A 379 9.88 -11.79 10.43
N PHE A 380 9.86 -11.90 11.76
CA PHE A 380 8.67 -11.64 12.57
C PHE A 380 8.19 -10.20 12.50
N TRP A 381 9.11 -9.23 12.48
CA TRP A 381 8.78 -7.82 12.33
C TRP A 381 7.92 -7.55 11.09
N SER A 382 8.24 -8.19 9.96
CA SER A 382 7.49 -8.01 8.71
C SER A 382 6.04 -8.49 8.83
N ILE A 383 5.79 -9.58 9.56
CA ILE A 383 4.45 -10.11 9.83
C ILE A 383 3.66 -9.15 10.73
N TRP A 384 4.29 -8.71 11.83
CA TRP A 384 3.69 -7.80 12.77
C TRP A 384 3.33 -6.47 12.09
N ASN A 385 4.22 -5.99 11.22
CA ASN A 385 3.96 -4.81 10.41
C ASN A 385 2.77 -5.01 9.46
N PHE A 386 2.72 -6.14 8.77
CA PHE A 386 1.60 -6.48 7.89
C PHE A 386 0.26 -6.55 8.65
N LEU A 387 0.22 -7.27 9.77
CA LEU A 387 -0.98 -7.40 10.60
C LEU A 387 -1.41 -6.05 11.18
N GLY A 388 -0.47 -5.20 11.57
CA GLY A 388 -0.76 -3.82 11.96
C GLY A 388 -1.42 -3.02 10.85
N ARG A 389 -0.87 -3.08 9.63
CA ARG A 389 -1.42 -2.38 8.44
C ARG A 389 -2.84 -2.83 8.13
N LEU A 390 -3.09 -4.13 8.04
CA LEU A 390 -4.43 -4.66 7.78
C LEU A 390 -5.39 -4.37 8.93
N GLY A 391 -4.98 -4.74 10.15
CA GLY A 391 -5.80 -4.71 11.35
C GLY A 391 -6.24 -3.29 11.70
N ALA A 392 -5.33 -2.32 11.71
CA ALA A 392 -5.69 -0.94 12.03
C ALA A 392 -6.65 -0.33 11.00
N GLY A 393 -6.47 -0.64 9.71
CA GLY A 393 -7.39 -0.22 8.66
C GLY A 393 -8.81 -0.75 8.88
N TYR A 394 -8.93 -2.07 9.06
CA TYR A 394 -10.21 -2.74 9.26
C TYR A 394 -10.89 -2.37 10.59
N VAL A 395 -10.15 -2.42 11.70
CA VAL A 395 -10.69 -2.13 13.04
C VAL A 395 -11.13 -0.66 13.12
N SER A 396 -10.38 0.28 12.55
CA SER A 396 -10.77 1.68 12.58
C SER A 396 -12.06 1.95 11.77
N ASP A 397 -12.29 1.25 10.65
CA ASP A 397 -13.57 1.30 9.93
C ASP A 397 -14.72 0.80 10.80
N ILE A 398 -14.57 -0.36 11.44
CA ILE A 398 -15.63 -0.93 12.30
C ILE A 398 -16.04 0.05 13.38
N PHE A 399 -15.07 0.64 14.08
CA PHE A 399 -15.38 1.54 15.18
C PHE A 399 -15.86 2.91 14.71
N LEU A 400 -15.40 3.40 13.57
CA LEU A 400 -15.94 4.60 12.95
C LEU A 400 -17.41 4.39 12.56
N LEU A 401 -17.73 3.30 11.86
CA LEU A 401 -19.08 3.02 11.35
C LEU A 401 -20.04 2.59 12.47
N ARG A 402 -19.61 1.76 13.43
CA ARG A 402 -20.47 1.22 14.50
C ARG A 402 -20.49 2.04 15.79
N ARG A 403 -19.51 2.91 16.03
CA ARG A 403 -19.42 3.69 17.29
C ARG A 403 -19.15 5.18 17.06
N GLY A 404 -18.90 5.62 15.82
CA GLY A 404 -18.54 7.01 15.52
C GLY A 404 -17.21 7.44 16.16
N TRP A 405 -16.29 6.51 16.40
CA TRP A 405 -14.99 6.83 16.99
C TRP A 405 -14.06 7.44 15.93
N PRO A 406 -13.48 8.63 16.17
CA PRO A 406 -12.55 9.25 15.22
C PRO A 406 -11.24 8.46 15.14
N ARG A 407 -10.71 8.26 13.93
CA ARG A 407 -9.46 7.51 13.70
C ARG A 407 -8.23 8.03 14.44
N PRO A 408 -8.06 9.36 14.69
CA PRO A 408 -6.99 9.85 15.54
C PRO A 408 -6.91 9.19 16.93
N LEU A 409 -8.01 8.70 17.51
CA LEU A 409 -7.94 7.95 18.78
C LEU A 409 -7.18 6.62 18.63
N PHE A 410 -7.36 5.92 17.51
CA PHE A 410 -6.59 4.71 17.21
C PHE A 410 -5.11 5.03 17.04
N MET A 411 -4.78 6.19 16.47
CA MET A 411 -3.40 6.67 16.39
C MET A 411 -2.81 6.90 17.78
N VAL A 412 -3.54 7.53 18.70
CA VAL A 412 -3.10 7.71 20.10
C VAL A 412 -2.86 6.37 20.79
N PHE A 413 -3.79 5.41 20.70
CA PHE A 413 -3.63 4.09 21.31
C PHE A 413 -2.43 3.33 20.74
N THR A 414 -2.24 3.37 19.43
CA THR A 414 -1.12 2.70 18.77
C THR A 414 0.22 3.36 19.10
N LEU A 415 0.30 4.68 19.22
CA LEU A 415 1.51 5.37 19.69
C LEU A 415 1.83 5.03 21.15
N ALA A 416 0.83 5.02 22.04
CA ALA A 416 1.01 4.64 23.44
C ALA A 416 1.52 3.20 23.58
N ALA A 417 0.91 2.25 22.85
CA ALA A 417 1.36 0.87 22.82
C ALA A 417 2.77 0.73 22.21
N MET A 418 3.10 1.54 21.21
CA MET A 418 4.43 1.58 20.62
C MET A 418 5.48 2.08 21.63
N THR A 419 5.16 3.08 22.46
CA THR A 419 6.02 3.55 23.55
C THR A 419 6.30 2.44 24.55
N VAL A 420 5.28 1.67 24.95
CA VAL A 420 5.46 0.48 25.80
C VAL A 420 6.40 -0.53 25.15
N GLY A 421 6.25 -0.76 23.85
CA GLY A 421 7.16 -1.61 23.07
C GLY A 421 8.62 -1.14 23.12
N HIS A 422 8.87 0.16 22.97
CA HIS A 422 10.23 0.72 23.08
C HIS A 422 10.79 0.61 24.50
N VAL A 423 9.97 0.83 25.54
CA VAL A 423 10.39 0.65 26.94
C VAL A 423 10.78 -0.81 27.21
N ILE A 424 10.03 -1.77 26.66
CA ILE A 424 10.37 -3.20 26.75
C ILE A 424 11.73 -3.47 26.08
N ILE A 425 11.97 -2.97 24.87
CA ILE A 425 13.28 -3.12 24.20
C ILE A 425 14.39 -2.52 25.07
N ALA A 426 14.19 -1.31 25.59
CA ALA A 426 15.17 -0.60 26.41
C ALA A 426 15.50 -1.30 27.74
N SER A 427 14.56 -2.06 28.32
CA SER A 427 14.74 -2.73 29.62
C SER A 427 15.70 -3.93 29.63
N GLY A 428 16.15 -4.41 28.46
CA GLY A 428 17.26 -5.37 28.39
C GLY A 428 17.04 -6.79 28.94
N PHE A 429 15.83 -7.16 29.38
CA PHE A 429 15.58 -8.48 29.97
C PHE A 429 15.56 -9.61 28.92
N SER A 430 15.76 -10.86 29.36
CA SER A 430 15.75 -12.04 28.48
C SER A 430 14.45 -12.17 27.69
N GLY A 431 14.54 -12.11 26.36
CA GLY A 431 13.36 -12.20 25.49
C GLY A 431 12.68 -10.86 25.19
N ASN A 432 13.20 -9.74 25.71
CA ASN A 432 12.66 -8.40 25.49
C ASN A 432 12.44 -8.06 24.01
N LEU A 433 13.37 -8.44 23.13
CA LEU A 433 13.29 -8.13 21.71
C LEU A 433 12.13 -8.85 21.03
N TYR A 434 11.73 -10.04 21.48
CA TYR A 434 10.58 -10.71 20.90
C TYR A 434 9.28 -9.97 21.22
N VAL A 435 9.09 -9.60 22.48
CA VAL A 435 7.88 -8.89 22.94
C VAL A 435 7.85 -7.45 22.43
N GLY A 436 8.99 -6.76 22.52
CA GLY A 436 9.16 -5.39 22.06
C GLY A 436 8.98 -5.26 20.55
N SER A 437 9.61 -6.14 19.76
CA SER A 437 9.46 -6.12 18.29
C SER A 437 8.04 -6.47 17.82
N LEU A 438 7.33 -7.32 18.56
CA LEU A 438 5.90 -7.59 18.32
C LEU A 438 5.07 -6.31 18.47
N LEU A 439 5.17 -5.66 19.63
CA LEU A 439 4.38 -4.45 19.91
C LEU A 439 4.74 -3.30 18.98
N VAL A 440 6.03 -3.00 18.81
CA VAL A 440 6.47 -1.92 17.92
C VAL A 440 6.13 -2.26 16.48
N GLY A 441 6.30 -3.51 16.04
CA GLY A 441 5.99 -3.95 14.68
C GLY A 441 4.52 -3.76 14.30
N ILE A 442 3.59 -4.21 15.16
CA ILE A 442 2.15 -4.01 14.97
C ILE A 442 1.82 -2.52 14.96
N CYS A 443 2.27 -1.76 15.95
CA CYS A 443 1.92 -0.35 16.07
C CYS A 443 2.50 0.50 14.93
N TYR A 444 3.75 0.24 14.54
CA TYR A 444 4.37 0.87 13.38
C TYR A 444 3.61 0.55 12.09
N GLY A 445 3.17 -0.70 11.92
CA GLY A 445 2.33 -1.11 10.80
C GLY A 445 0.99 -0.36 10.78
N SER A 446 0.34 -0.22 11.93
CA SER A 446 -0.92 0.51 12.07
C SER A 446 -0.83 1.95 11.59
N GLN A 447 0.27 2.65 11.89
CA GLN A 447 0.48 4.04 11.46
C GLN A 447 0.40 4.19 9.93
N TRP A 448 0.91 3.22 9.17
CA TRP A 448 0.92 3.25 7.70
C TRP A 448 -0.46 3.21 7.07
N SER A 449 -1.46 2.67 7.77
CA SER A 449 -2.86 2.60 7.31
C SER A 449 -3.74 3.70 7.89
N LEU A 450 -3.46 4.11 9.14
CA LEU A 450 -4.19 5.20 9.79
C LEU A 450 -3.84 6.56 9.18
N MET A 451 -2.59 6.78 8.77
CA MET A 451 -2.18 8.10 8.26
C MET A 451 -2.98 8.56 7.03
N PRO A 452 -3.12 7.78 5.93
CA PRO A 452 -3.86 8.25 4.76
C PRO A 452 -5.36 8.43 5.04
N THR A 453 -5.91 7.64 5.96
CA THR A 453 -7.34 7.65 6.29
C THR A 453 -7.70 8.81 7.20
N ILE A 454 -6.87 9.10 8.21
CA ILE A 454 -6.97 10.31 9.03
C ILE A 454 -6.79 11.56 8.17
N THR A 455 -5.81 11.56 7.26
CA THR A 455 -5.56 12.71 6.37
C THR A 455 -6.79 12.99 5.51
N LYS A 456 -7.41 11.95 4.93
CA LYS A 456 -8.68 12.08 4.21
C LYS A 456 -9.79 12.69 5.07
N GLU A 457 -9.97 12.21 6.30
CA GLU A 457 -11.08 12.66 7.16
C GLU A 457 -10.92 14.11 7.60
N ILE A 458 -9.68 14.55 7.89
CA ILE A 458 -9.42 15.90 8.37
C ILE A 458 -9.37 16.93 7.23
N PHE A 459 -8.72 16.58 6.11
CA PHE A 459 -8.38 17.53 5.04
C PHE A 459 -9.12 17.29 3.71
N GLY A 460 -9.81 16.16 3.57
CA GLY A 460 -10.32 15.70 2.28
C GLY A 460 -9.26 14.96 1.45
N VAL A 461 -9.64 14.54 0.24
CA VAL A 461 -8.75 13.85 -0.74
C VAL A 461 -8.66 14.66 -2.00
#